data_AF-A0A5D0WSF6-F1
#
_entry.id   AF-A0A5D0WSF6-F1
#
_cell.length_a   1.000
_cell.length_b   1.000
_cell.length_c   1.000
_cell.angle_alpha   90.00
_cell.angle_beta   90.00
_cell.angle_gamma   90.00
#
_symmetry.space_group_name_H-M   'P 1'
#
loop_
_entity.id
_entity.type
_entity.pdbx_description
1 polymer ?
#
loop_
_entity_poly.entity_id
_entity_poly.type
_entity_poly.pdbx_seq_one_letter_code
_entity_poly.pdbx_strand_id
1 'polypeptide(L)'
;MNKKVIEIPSNNIIPAGRSLGIEPNLLSGLSGFPERAGTCAVEKEWEEVLPILLSPGKVSMLMKGDRENAVSLTSLSIVDGKILAYSGESGGNTYIQATDPLQLREELMASIGENSPAKDIVLPMRLDALFVLAAFSDFIKRQKAQIMLGIKNAVNPPTESDLQSILNEATEMMDPRWWLTSSLITIYSSNRKFNVSEALKELQRLDLTDENEGSIYPTAAGFKIMDELTCRRGIVGFHSYYFEGGRPVQSTQVLLGALDTIWLIECGENSVLYSLSAEAAQKMIEQALTPGEVVPKGYGFKSPTPSAGTKEPATAEGTDTWLCGCGKENNSEFCVSCGKAKGAPVPPGSKLFCIHCGSKLKQDAKFCMKCGKRV
;
A
#
# COMPACT_ATOMS: atom_id res chain seq x y z
N MET A 1 -28.59 -2.94 -16.86
CA MET A 1 -29.45 -2.33 -15.83
C MET A 1 -28.68 -1.17 -15.23
N ASN A 2 -29.24 0.05 -15.20
CA ASN A 2 -28.56 1.19 -14.59
C ASN A 2 -28.33 0.90 -13.10
N LYS A 3 -27.06 0.82 -12.68
CA LYS A 3 -26.69 0.65 -11.27
C LYS A 3 -27.18 1.91 -10.53
N LYS A 4 -28.06 1.74 -9.54
CA LYS A 4 -28.62 2.86 -8.76
C LYS A 4 -27.49 3.51 -7.97
N VAL A 5 -27.23 4.79 -8.22
CA VAL A 5 -26.29 5.61 -7.45
C VAL A 5 -27.08 6.32 -6.36
N ILE A 6 -26.66 6.14 -5.12
CA ILE A 6 -27.22 6.81 -3.95
C ILE A 6 -26.31 8.00 -3.62
N GLU A 7 -26.90 9.16 -3.43
CA GLU A 7 -26.19 10.39 -3.09
C GLU A 7 -26.50 10.76 -1.65
N ILE A 8 -25.45 10.91 -0.84
CA ILE A 8 -25.57 11.37 0.56
C ILE A 8 -24.62 12.54 0.76
N PRO A 9 -25.07 13.69 1.28
CA PRO A 9 -24.16 14.75 1.70
C PRO A 9 -23.12 14.18 2.66
N SER A 10 -21.83 14.37 2.39
CA SER A 10 -20.74 13.68 3.13
C SER A 10 -20.81 13.97 4.63
N ASN A 11 -21.23 15.19 5.00
CA ASN A 11 -21.43 15.64 6.38
C ASN A 11 -22.67 15.05 7.09
N ASN A 12 -23.53 14.34 6.36
CA ASN A 12 -24.74 13.71 6.89
C ASN A 12 -24.57 12.19 7.10
N ILE A 13 -23.52 11.55 6.57
CA ILE A 13 -23.32 10.09 6.68
C ILE A 13 -23.28 9.64 8.15
N ILE A 14 -22.42 10.25 8.97
CA ILE A 14 -22.28 9.90 10.39
C ILE A 14 -23.54 10.29 11.19
N PRO A 15 -24.09 11.52 11.08
CA PRO A 15 -25.36 11.88 11.73
C PRO A 15 -26.55 10.98 11.36
N ALA A 16 -26.65 10.56 10.10
CA ALA A 16 -27.72 9.67 9.64
C ALA A 16 -27.60 8.28 10.25
N GLY A 17 -26.37 7.76 10.36
CA GLY A 17 -26.08 6.52 11.09
C GLY A 17 -26.56 6.55 12.53
N ARG A 18 -26.28 7.66 13.25
CA ARG A 18 -26.73 7.85 14.63
C ARG A 18 -28.25 7.88 14.75
N SER A 19 -28.95 8.51 13.80
CA SER A 19 -30.42 8.49 13.76
C SER A 19 -30.98 7.08 13.66
N LEU A 20 -30.26 6.16 13.02
CA LEU A 20 -30.62 4.74 12.91
C LEU A 20 -30.07 3.87 14.06
N GLY A 21 -29.38 4.47 15.04
CA GLY A 21 -28.72 3.73 16.12
C GLY A 21 -27.52 2.89 15.68
N ILE A 22 -26.95 3.19 14.50
CA ILE A 22 -25.75 2.52 13.99
C ILE A 22 -24.53 3.18 14.66
N GLU A 23 -23.75 2.37 15.36
CA GLU A 23 -22.48 2.81 15.95
C GLU A 23 -21.36 2.65 14.92
N PRO A 24 -20.70 3.74 14.47
CA PRO A 24 -19.58 3.63 13.55
C PRO A 24 -18.42 2.85 14.17
N ASN A 25 -17.88 1.88 13.44
CA ASN A 25 -16.71 1.13 13.87
C ASN A 25 -15.40 1.81 13.43
N LEU A 26 -14.26 1.30 13.88
CA LEU A 26 -12.95 1.90 13.61
C LEU A 26 -12.58 1.99 12.12
N LEU A 27 -13.02 1.02 11.32
CA LEU A 27 -12.72 0.98 9.90
C LEU A 27 -13.45 2.09 9.14
N SER A 28 -14.68 2.43 9.55
CA SER A 28 -15.42 3.56 8.95
C SER A 28 -14.71 4.91 9.13
N GLY A 29 -13.88 5.07 10.16
CA GLY A 29 -13.06 6.26 10.36
C GLY A 29 -12.01 6.48 9.26
N LEU A 30 -11.61 5.42 8.56
CA LEU A 30 -10.66 5.47 7.44
C LEU A 30 -11.32 5.89 6.13
N SER A 31 -12.65 5.90 6.07
CA SER A 31 -13.42 6.35 4.92
C SER A 31 -13.41 7.87 4.74
N GLY A 32 -12.91 8.63 5.72
CA GLY A 32 -12.73 10.08 5.63
C GLY A 32 -14.02 10.90 5.72
N PHE A 33 -15.12 10.31 6.20
CA PHE A 33 -16.38 11.04 6.38
C PHE A 33 -16.24 12.13 7.45
N PRO A 34 -16.66 13.39 7.20
CA PRO A 34 -16.58 14.46 8.19
C PRO A 34 -17.39 14.15 9.45
N GLU A 35 -16.72 14.16 10.59
CA GLU A 35 -17.35 13.99 11.89
C GLU A 35 -18.19 15.23 12.25
N ARG A 36 -19.48 15.04 12.51
CA ARG A 36 -20.41 16.11 12.87
C ARG A 36 -21.33 15.65 13.99
N ALA A 37 -21.46 16.47 15.03
CA ALA A 37 -22.35 16.16 16.15
C ALA A 37 -23.83 16.14 15.74
N GLY A 38 -24.63 15.34 16.46
CA GLY A 38 -26.08 15.26 16.31
C GLY A 38 -26.57 14.17 15.36
N THR A 39 -27.85 14.28 15.02
CA THR A 39 -28.63 13.38 14.16
C THR A 39 -29.21 14.17 12.98
N CYS A 40 -29.55 13.50 11.89
CA CYS A 40 -30.27 14.12 10.77
C CYS A 40 -31.44 13.25 10.29
N ALA A 41 -32.31 13.84 9.46
CA ALA A 41 -33.35 13.06 8.78
C ALA A 41 -32.69 12.05 7.83
N VAL A 42 -33.20 10.83 7.83
CA VAL A 42 -32.67 9.73 7.02
C VAL A 42 -33.64 9.45 5.89
N GLU A 43 -33.13 9.46 4.67
CA GLU A 43 -33.90 9.04 3.51
C GLU A 43 -33.93 7.52 3.44
N LYS A 44 -35.05 6.97 2.96
CA LYS A 44 -35.26 5.51 2.87
C LYS A 44 -34.14 4.78 2.11
N GLU A 45 -33.55 5.44 1.11
CA GLU A 45 -32.47 4.86 0.31
C GLU A 45 -31.14 4.77 1.05
N TRP A 46 -30.96 5.57 2.11
CA TRP A 46 -29.74 5.59 2.92
C TRP A 46 -29.70 4.42 3.91
N GLU A 47 -30.86 3.94 4.36
CA GLU A 47 -31.01 2.88 5.36
C GLU A 47 -30.26 1.59 4.97
N GLU A 48 -30.21 1.26 3.67
CA GLU A 48 -29.54 0.06 3.18
C GLU A 48 -28.01 0.19 3.12
N VAL A 49 -27.49 1.40 2.92
CA VAL A 49 -26.05 1.64 2.70
C VAL A 49 -25.32 2.08 3.97
N LEU A 50 -25.99 2.79 4.88
CA LEU A 50 -25.38 3.30 6.11
C LEU A 50 -24.76 2.21 7.01
N PRO A 51 -25.38 1.03 7.21
CA PRO A 51 -24.75 -0.04 7.99
C PRO A 51 -23.42 -0.52 7.40
N ILE A 52 -23.33 -0.56 6.06
CA ILE A 52 -22.14 -1.04 5.36
C ILE A 52 -21.02 0.01 5.40
N LEU A 53 -21.37 1.30 5.26
CA LEU A 53 -20.41 2.40 5.33
C LEU A 53 -19.87 2.66 6.75
N LEU A 54 -20.72 2.52 7.76
CA LEU A 54 -20.38 2.87 9.15
C LEU A 54 -19.87 1.67 9.96
N SER A 55 -20.22 0.44 9.58
CA SER A 55 -19.72 -0.77 10.23
C SER A 55 -19.13 -1.79 9.23
N PRO A 56 -18.19 -1.38 8.34
CA PRO A 56 -17.58 -2.30 7.39
C PRO A 56 -16.71 -3.36 8.09
N GLY A 57 -16.59 -4.54 7.49
CA GLY A 57 -15.60 -5.57 7.89
C GLY A 57 -14.24 -5.39 7.21
N LYS A 58 -14.19 -4.60 6.12
CA LYS A 58 -12.97 -4.15 5.44
C LYS A 58 -13.25 -2.84 4.72
N VAL A 59 -12.30 -1.92 4.77
CA VAL A 59 -12.27 -0.71 3.93
C VAL A 59 -11.06 -0.78 3.02
N SER A 60 -11.25 -0.54 1.73
CA SER A 60 -10.15 -0.59 0.76
C SER A 60 -10.19 0.60 -0.17
N MET A 61 -9.06 1.27 -0.39
CA MET A 61 -8.89 2.13 -1.57
C MET A 61 -8.58 1.22 -2.76
N LEU A 62 -9.48 1.22 -3.74
CA LEU A 62 -9.29 0.58 -5.03
C LEU A 62 -8.71 1.60 -6.01
N MET A 63 -7.57 1.26 -6.58
CA MET A 63 -6.98 1.96 -7.72
C MET A 63 -7.19 1.10 -8.96
N LYS A 64 -7.68 1.68 -10.05
CA LYS A 64 -7.73 0.99 -11.34
C LYS A 64 -7.39 1.93 -12.49
N GLY A 65 -6.68 1.42 -13.49
CA GLY A 65 -6.38 2.15 -14.72
C GLY A 65 -5.88 1.22 -15.81
N ASP A 66 -6.03 1.62 -17.07
CA ASP A 66 -5.60 0.85 -18.22
C ASP A 66 -5.10 1.78 -19.34
N ARG A 67 -4.97 1.29 -20.57
CA ARG A 67 -4.51 2.10 -21.72
C ARG A 67 -5.54 3.13 -22.19
N GLU A 68 -6.82 2.87 -21.96
CA GLU A 68 -7.94 3.68 -22.42
C GLU A 68 -8.43 4.61 -21.30
N ASN A 69 -8.28 4.19 -20.05
CA ASN A 69 -8.80 4.85 -18.87
C ASN A 69 -7.68 5.33 -17.95
N ALA A 70 -7.72 6.62 -17.61
CA ALA A 70 -6.84 7.18 -16.60
C ALA A 70 -7.00 6.45 -15.25
N VAL A 71 -5.93 6.47 -14.45
CA VAL A 71 -5.97 5.89 -13.10
C VAL A 71 -7.04 6.60 -12.28
N SER A 72 -7.95 5.81 -11.73
CA SER A 72 -9.05 6.23 -10.87
C SER A 72 -8.89 5.62 -9.49
N LEU A 73 -9.31 6.36 -8.47
CA LEU A 73 -9.34 5.93 -7.08
C LEU A 73 -10.79 5.88 -6.62
N THR A 74 -11.17 4.80 -5.94
CA THR A 74 -12.52 4.62 -5.40
C THR A 74 -12.41 3.89 -4.07
N SER A 75 -13.14 4.34 -3.07
CA SER A 75 -13.17 3.63 -1.79
C SER A 75 -14.19 2.51 -1.81
N LEU A 76 -13.88 1.40 -1.17
CA LEU A 76 -14.73 0.24 -1.02
C LEU A 76 -15.03 0.03 0.46
N SER A 77 -16.29 -0.14 0.79
CA SER A 77 -16.74 -0.68 2.08
C SER A 77 -17.30 -2.07 1.85
N ILE A 78 -16.73 -3.06 2.55
CA ILE A 78 -17.00 -4.48 2.33
C ILE A 78 -17.52 -5.08 3.64
N VAL A 79 -18.66 -5.76 3.56
CA VAL A 79 -19.24 -6.56 4.65
C VAL A 79 -19.95 -7.76 4.05
N ASP A 80 -19.77 -8.95 4.62
CA ASP A 80 -20.48 -10.21 4.29
C ASP A 80 -21.21 -10.25 2.93
N GLY A 81 -20.44 -10.38 1.84
CA GLY A 81 -20.96 -10.53 0.47
C GLY A 81 -21.50 -9.25 -0.19
N LYS A 82 -21.46 -8.11 0.48
CA LYS A 82 -21.88 -6.80 -0.02
C LYS A 82 -20.67 -5.86 -0.16
N ILE A 83 -20.60 -5.18 -1.29
CA ILE A 83 -19.57 -4.20 -1.59
C ILE A 83 -20.25 -2.89 -1.96
N LEU A 84 -19.89 -1.81 -1.28
CA LEU A 84 -20.20 -0.45 -1.69
C LEU A 84 -18.96 0.22 -2.23
N ALA A 85 -19.00 0.64 -3.48
CA ALA A 85 -18.02 1.56 -4.05
C ALA A 85 -18.50 3.00 -3.81
N TYR A 86 -17.62 3.87 -3.33
CA TYR A 86 -17.96 5.26 -3.08
C TYR A 86 -16.81 6.22 -3.33
N SER A 87 -17.19 7.43 -3.70
CA SER A 87 -16.30 8.56 -3.94
C SER A 87 -17.01 9.85 -3.54
N GLY A 88 -16.30 10.76 -2.89
CA GLY A 88 -16.86 12.05 -2.49
C GLY A 88 -15.78 13.03 -2.07
N GLU A 89 -16.11 14.30 -2.12
CA GLU A 89 -15.24 15.38 -1.66
C GLU A 89 -15.65 15.86 -0.26
N SER A 90 -14.68 16.38 0.49
CA SER A 90 -14.93 16.98 1.81
C SER A 90 -15.83 18.21 1.65
N GLY A 91 -17.05 18.14 2.17
CA GLY A 91 -18.05 19.21 2.07
C GLY A 91 -19.00 19.12 0.87
N GLY A 92 -18.78 18.14 -0.02
CA GLY A 92 -19.70 17.80 -1.12
C GLY A 92 -20.61 16.62 -0.80
N ASN A 93 -21.08 15.96 -1.85
CA ASN A 93 -21.84 14.72 -1.75
C ASN A 93 -20.92 13.50 -1.93
N THR A 94 -21.23 12.43 -1.23
CA THR A 94 -20.65 11.11 -1.46
C THR A 94 -21.60 10.32 -2.36
N TYR A 95 -21.06 9.86 -3.48
CA TYR A 95 -21.75 8.99 -4.42
C TYR A 95 -21.46 7.55 -4.06
N ILE A 96 -22.50 6.75 -3.83
CA ILE A 96 -22.41 5.39 -3.32
C ILE A 96 -23.10 4.45 -4.31
N GLN A 97 -22.44 3.34 -4.60
CA GLN A 97 -22.91 2.37 -5.55
C GLN A 97 -22.70 0.95 -5.02
N ALA A 98 -23.80 0.21 -4.90
CA ALA A 98 -23.73 -1.22 -4.65
C ALA A 98 -23.09 -1.92 -5.84
N THR A 99 -22.12 -2.77 -5.55
CA THR A 99 -21.34 -3.47 -6.56
C THR A 99 -21.42 -4.97 -6.31
N ASP A 100 -21.73 -5.72 -7.37
CA ASP A 100 -21.68 -7.18 -7.33
C ASP A 100 -20.21 -7.64 -7.32
N PRO A 101 -19.78 -8.50 -6.37
CA PRO A 101 -18.39 -8.93 -6.26
C PRO A 101 -17.87 -9.67 -7.48
N LEU A 102 -18.71 -10.50 -8.12
CA LEU A 102 -18.33 -11.28 -9.30
C LEU A 102 -18.09 -10.35 -10.49
N GLN A 103 -19.03 -9.44 -10.71
CA GLN A 103 -18.92 -8.42 -11.76
C GLN A 103 -17.71 -7.52 -11.55
N LEU A 104 -17.47 -7.05 -10.32
CA LEU A 104 -16.30 -6.21 -10.03
C LEU A 104 -15.01 -6.96 -10.30
N ARG A 105 -14.91 -8.22 -9.88
CA ARG A 105 -13.74 -9.06 -10.14
C ARG A 105 -13.48 -9.20 -11.64
N GLU A 106 -14.52 -9.47 -12.44
CA GLU A 106 -14.42 -9.56 -13.90
C GLU A 106 -13.98 -8.24 -14.53
N GLU A 107 -14.57 -7.12 -14.11
CA GLU A 107 -14.17 -5.77 -14.56
C GLU A 107 -12.69 -5.48 -14.24
N LEU A 108 -12.21 -5.87 -13.05
CA LEU A 108 -10.82 -5.66 -12.65
C LEU A 108 -9.86 -6.60 -13.39
N MET A 109 -10.19 -7.88 -13.56
CA MET A 109 -9.36 -8.81 -14.34
C MET A 109 -9.22 -8.37 -15.80
N ALA A 110 -10.30 -7.89 -16.41
CA ALA A 110 -10.27 -7.39 -17.79
C ALA A 110 -9.26 -6.24 -17.97
N SER A 111 -9.04 -5.42 -16.93
CA SER A 111 -8.09 -4.30 -16.99
C SER A 111 -6.62 -4.71 -16.96
N ILE A 112 -6.28 -5.85 -16.34
CA ILE A 112 -4.89 -6.33 -16.19
C ILE A 112 -4.53 -7.49 -17.11
N GLY A 113 -5.52 -8.15 -17.72
CA GLY A 113 -5.34 -9.20 -18.70
C GLY A 113 -5.75 -10.59 -18.19
N GLU A 114 -6.26 -11.40 -19.11
CA GLU A 114 -6.93 -12.67 -18.79
C GLU A 114 -6.12 -13.92 -19.13
N ASN A 115 -5.04 -13.77 -19.89
CA ASN A 115 -4.24 -14.89 -20.38
C ASN A 115 -2.75 -14.63 -20.11
N SER A 116 -2.29 -15.09 -18.95
CA SER A 116 -0.88 -14.99 -18.55
C SER A 116 -0.45 -16.24 -17.78
N PRO A 117 0.57 -16.98 -18.25
CA PRO A 117 1.16 -18.08 -17.49
C PRO A 117 2.08 -17.55 -16.38
N ALA A 118 2.15 -18.24 -15.25
CA ALA A 118 3.13 -17.93 -14.21
C ALA A 118 4.56 -18.18 -14.72
N LYS A 119 5.49 -17.29 -14.36
CA LYS A 119 6.91 -17.38 -14.72
C LYS A 119 7.81 -17.79 -13.55
N ASP A 120 7.23 -18.08 -12.37
CA ASP A 120 7.93 -18.44 -11.12
C ASP A 120 9.05 -17.44 -10.71
N ILE A 121 8.82 -16.14 -10.94
CA ILE A 121 9.78 -15.08 -10.58
C ILE A 121 9.33 -14.43 -9.28
N VAL A 122 10.15 -14.51 -8.23
CA VAL A 122 9.93 -13.87 -6.92
C VAL A 122 11.12 -12.99 -6.59
N LEU A 123 10.89 -11.69 -6.40
CA LEU A 123 11.92 -10.71 -6.06
C LEU A 123 11.54 -9.99 -4.76
N PRO A 124 11.99 -10.51 -3.60
CA PRO A 124 11.86 -9.79 -2.34
C PRO A 124 12.85 -8.63 -2.31
N MET A 125 12.39 -7.45 -1.91
CA MET A 125 13.21 -6.25 -1.83
C MET A 125 12.64 -5.25 -0.83
N ARG A 126 13.45 -4.30 -0.38
CA ARG A 126 12.96 -3.19 0.44
C ARG A 126 12.05 -2.28 -0.37
N LEU A 127 11.17 -1.58 0.33
CA LEU A 127 10.22 -0.64 -0.29
C LEU A 127 10.90 0.42 -1.17
N ASP A 128 12.04 0.98 -0.72
CA ASP A 128 12.77 1.97 -1.51
C ASP A 128 13.33 1.37 -2.81
N ALA A 129 13.80 0.11 -2.78
CA ALA A 129 14.25 -0.60 -3.97
C ALA A 129 13.11 -0.86 -4.97
N LEU A 130 11.91 -1.21 -4.47
CA LEU A 130 10.72 -1.33 -5.31
C LEU A 130 10.36 -0.01 -6.00
N PHE A 131 10.36 1.11 -5.27
CA PHE A 131 10.07 2.41 -5.85
C PHE A 131 11.13 2.87 -6.84
N VAL A 132 12.42 2.62 -6.58
CA VAL A 132 13.49 2.91 -7.53
C VAL A 132 13.38 2.04 -8.79
N LEU A 133 13.00 0.77 -8.66
CA LEU A 133 12.73 -0.10 -9.82
C LEU A 133 11.57 0.43 -10.67
N ALA A 134 10.48 0.87 -10.03
CA ALA A 134 9.36 1.52 -10.71
C ALA A 134 9.79 2.81 -11.42
N ALA A 135 10.59 3.66 -10.76
CA ALA A 135 11.11 4.89 -11.32
C ALA A 135 12.01 4.63 -12.52
N PHE A 136 12.84 3.59 -12.46
CA PHE A 136 13.66 3.15 -13.59
C PHE A 136 12.77 2.76 -14.78
N SER A 137 11.73 1.94 -14.54
CA SER A 137 10.79 1.56 -15.58
C SER A 137 10.10 2.78 -16.22
N ASP A 138 9.66 3.76 -15.42
CA ASP A 138 9.08 5.01 -15.93
C ASP A 138 10.10 5.86 -16.71
N PHE A 139 11.35 5.92 -16.27
CA PHE A 139 12.43 6.60 -17.00
C PHE A 139 12.61 6.02 -18.40
N ILE A 140 12.78 4.70 -18.51
CA ILE A 140 12.92 4.00 -19.80
C ILE A 140 11.70 4.27 -20.68
N LYS A 141 10.49 4.20 -20.11
CA LYS A 141 9.24 4.42 -20.84
C LYS A 141 9.18 5.83 -21.44
N ARG A 142 9.54 6.85 -20.64
CA ARG A 142 9.60 8.26 -21.06
C ARG A 142 10.65 8.46 -22.16
N GLN A 143 11.81 7.82 -22.07
CA GLN A 143 12.84 7.86 -23.11
C GLN A 143 12.35 7.22 -24.43
N LYS A 144 11.76 6.02 -24.37
CA LYS A 144 11.23 5.33 -25.56
C LYS A 144 10.20 6.20 -26.30
N ALA A 145 9.32 6.90 -25.57
CA ALA A 145 8.34 7.79 -26.16
C ALA A 145 8.95 9.06 -26.76
N GLN A 146 9.95 9.67 -26.12
CA GLN A 146 10.69 10.80 -26.68
C GLN A 146 11.38 10.44 -28.01
N ILE A 147 11.87 9.21 -28.14
CA ILE A 147 12.45 8.70 -29.39
C ILE A 147 11.38 8.54 -30.47
N MET A 148 10.23 7.94 -30.14
CA MET A 148 9.11 7.82 -31.09
C MET A 148 8.62 9.18 -31.61
N LEU A 149 8.73 10.23 -30.80
CA LEU A 149 8.38 11.60 -31.18
C LEU A 149 9.51 12.36 -31.89
N GLY A 150 10.67 11.73 -32.13
CA GLY A 150 11.83 12.37 -32.76
C GLY A 150 12.52 13.44 -31.89
N ILE A 151 12.19 13.51 -30.59
CA ILE A 151 12.79 14.44 -29.63
C ILE A 151 14.20 13.96 -29.22
N LYS A 152 14.39 12.64 -29.18
CA LYS A 152 15.67 11.99 -28.87
C LYS A 152 16.02 10.94 -29.93
N ASN A 153 17.31 10.67 -30.07
CA ASN A 153 17.82 9.69 -31.03
C ASN A 153 18.19 8.34 -30.39
N ALA A 154 18.35 8.29 -29.06
CA ALA A 154 18.76 7.08 -28.34
C ALA A 154 18.23 7.08 -26.90
N VAL A 155 18.15 5.89 -26.30
CA VAL A 155 17.88 5.73 -24.86
C VAL A 155 19.20 5.90 -24.14
N ASN A 156 19.26 6.86 -23.22
CA ASN A 156 20.39 6.99 -22.31
C ASN A 156 20.07 6.24 -21.00
N PRO A 157 21.05 5.60 -20.35
CA PRO A 157 20.88 5.10 -18.98
C PRO A 157 20.61 6.25 -18.00
N PRO A 158 19.79 6.05 -16.95
CA PRO A 158 19.62 7.04 -15.90
C PRO A 158 20.84 7.11 -14.98
N THR A 159 21.02 8.27 -14.36
CA THR A 159 21.87 8.45 -13.17
C THR A 159 21.04 8.31 -11.88
N GLU A 160 21.70 8.23 -10.73
CA GLU A 160 21.00 8.28 -9.42
C GLU A 160 20.13 9.54 -9.29
N SER A 161 20.64 10.69 -9.77
CA SER A 161 19.92 11.97 -9.73
C SER A 161 18.67 11.96 -10.62
N ASP A 162 18.71 11.30 -11.77
CA ASP A 162 17.55 11.19 -12.66
C ASP A 162 16.42 10.40 -11.99
N LEU A 163 16.76 9.27 -11.34
CA LEU A 163 15.80 8.44 -10.61
C LEU A 163 15.22 9.18 -9.40
N GLN A 164 16.05 9.94 -8.69
CA GLN A 164 15.58 10.80 -7.60
C GLN A 164 14.61 11.88 -8.11
N SER A 165 14.86 12.49 -9.28
CA SER A 165 13.95 13.46 -9.89
C SER A 165 12.59 12.85 -10.19
N ILE A 166 12.56 11.64 -10.78
CA ILE A 166 11.30 10.95 -11.07
C ILE A 166 10.50 10.68 -9.81
N LEU A 167 11.17 10.21 -8.74
CA LEU A 167 10.50 9.94 -7.47
C LEU A 167 9.91 11.22 -6.87
N ASN A 168 10.63 12.34 -6.94
CA ASN A 168 10.13 13.64 -6.47
C ASN A 168 8.93 14.11 -7.32
N GLU A 169 9.05 14.10 -8.65
CA GLU A 169 7.97 14.44 -9.58
C GLU A 169 6.71 13.60 -9.30
N ALA A 170 6.88 12.29 -9.06
CA ALA A 170 5.80 11.36 -8.80
C ALA A 170 5.09 11.58 -7.45
N THR A 171 5.75 12.22 -6.47
CA THR A 171 5.09 12.64 -5.22
C THR A 171 4.24 13.90 -5.36
N GLU A 172 4.52 14.74 -6.37
CA GLU A 172 3.83 16.00 -6.58
C GLU A 172 2.65 15.86 -7.54
N MET A 173 2.81 15.07 -8.60
CA MET A 173 1.80 14.94 -9.65
C MET A 173 1.78 13.52 -10.25
N MET A 174 0.58 13.02 -10.53
CA MET A 174 0.40 11.79 -11.30
C MET A 174 0.33 12.11 -12.80
N ASP A 175 1.36 11.72 -13.56
CA ASP A 175 1.31 11.74 -15.03
C ASP A 175 0.70 10.42 -15.55
N PRO A 176 -0.48 10.46 -16.21
CA PRO A 176 -1.17 9.27 -16.69
C PRO A 176 -0.45 8.55 -17.84
N ARG A 177 0.71 9.03 -18.32
CA ARG A 177 1.52 8.35 -19.33
C ARG A 177 2.57 7.41 -18.71
N TRP A 178 3.12 7.78 -17.55
CA TRP A 178 4.23 7.07 -16.87
C TRP A 178 3.89 6.87 -15.39
N TRP A 179 2.83 6.11 -15.15
CA TRP A 179 2.13 6.15 -13.87
C TRP A 179 2.54 5.09 -12.84
N LEU A 180 3.51 4.20 -13.09
CA LEU A 180 3.74 3.11 -12.11
C LEU A 180 4.29 3.67 -10.80
N THR A 181 5.29 4.55 -10.86
CA THR A 181 5.90 5.14 -9.66
C THR A 181 4.87 5.96 -8.88
N SER A 182 4.17 6.87 -9.55
CA SER A 182 3.15 7.72 -8.91
C SER A 182 1.95 6.91 -8.40
N SER A 183 1.48 5.90 -9.14
CA SER A 183 0.43 4.99 -8.69
C SER A 183 0.84 4.19 -7.45
N LEU A 184 2.05 3.64 -7.40
CA LEU A 184 2.54 2.91 -6.23
C LEU A 184 2.68 3.85 -5.01
N ILE A 185 3.19 5.07 -5.20
CA ILE A 185 3.33 6.07 -4.13
C ILE A 185 1.94 6.46 -3.60
N THR A 186 1.02 6.75 -4.51
CA THR A 186 -0.36 7.17 -4.21
C THR A 186 -1.09 6.09 -3.44
N ILE A 187 -1.11 4.85 -3.93
CA ILE A 187 -1.87 3.79 -3.28
C ILE A 187 -1.26 3.35 -1.95
N TYR A 188 0.07 3.34 -1.84
CA TYR A 188 0.72 3.07 -0.56
C TYR A 188 0.58 4.24 0.44
N SER A 189 0.08 5.41 -0.01
CA SER A 189 -0.01 6.64 0.78
C SER A 189 1.35 7.05 1.36
N SER A 190 2.41 6.95 0.54
CA SER A 190 3.78 7.21 0.98
C SER A 190 4.12 8.70 0.95
N ASN A 191 4.49 9.27 2.11
CA ASN A 191 5.09 10.60 2.21
C ASN A 191 6.59 10.54 2.59
N ARG A 192 7.24 9.38 2.36
CA ARG A 192 8.63 9.16 2.78
C ARG A 192 9.62 9.80 1.82
N LYS A 193 10.82 10.11 2.34
CA LYS A 193 11.98 10.37 1.49
C LYS A 193 12.59 9.03 1.08
N PHE A 194 12.89 8.88 -0.21
CA PHE A 194 13.50 7.68 -0.75
C PHE A 194 15.02 7.74 -0.61
N ASN A 195 15.64 6.62 -0.23
CA ASN A 195 17.10 6.48 -0.27
C ASN A 195 17.51 5.74 -1.54
N VAL A 196 17.72 6.50 -2.63
CA VAL A 196 18.00 5.95 -3.95
C VAL A 196 19.34 5.20 -3.98
N SER A 197 20.39 5.74 -3.35
CA SER A 197 21.69 5.08 -3.28
C SER A 197 21.64 3.67 -2.65
N GLU A 198 20.99 3.52 -1.50
CA GLU A 198 20.88 2.20 -0.85
C GLU A 198 19.95 1.25 -1.61
N ALA A 199 18.89 1.78 -2.22
CA ALA A 199 18.00 1.02 -3.10
C ALA A 199 18.74 0.48 -4.33
N LEU A 200 19.58 1.29 -4.98
CA LEU A 200 20.38 0.87 -6.13
C LEU A 200 21.38 -0.22 -5.76
N LYS A 201 22.06 -0.10 -4.61
CA LYS A 201 22.94 -1.17 -4.10
C LYS A 201 22.19 -2.48 -3.87
N GLU A 202 20.92 -2.42 -3.47
CA GLU A 202 20.08 -3.60 -3.34
C GLU A 202 19.69 -4.18 -4.70
N LEU A 203 19.27 -3.35 -5.66
CA LEU A 203 18.97 -3.79 -7.03
C LEU A 203 20.19 -4.42 -7.73
N GLN A 204 21.41 -3.91 -7.46
CA GLN A 204 22.67 -4.52 -7.87
C GLN A 204 22.88 -5.91 -7.25
N ARG A 205 22.63 -6.07 -5.94
CA ARG A 205 22.73 -7.37 -5.27
C ARG A 205 21.70 -8.39 -5.78
N LEU A 206 20.56 -7.90 -6.27
CA LEU A 206 19.52 -8.71 -6.92
C LEU A 206 19.82 -9.00 -8.40
N ASP A 207 20.99 -8.61 -8.92
CA ASP A 207 21.38 -8.77 -10.32
C ASP A 207 20.36 -8.13 -11.28
N LEU A 208 19.77 -6.98 -10.91
CA LEU A 208 18.83 -6.23 -11.75
C LEU A 208 19.47 -5.02 -12.42
N THR A 209 20.50 -4.46 -11.81
CA THR A 209 21.19 -3.27 -12.32
C THR A 209 22.69 -3.39 -12.11
N ASP A 210 23.46 -2.78 -12.99
CA ASP A 210 24.88 -2.47 -12.81
C ASP A 210 25.10 -0.97 -12.94
N GLU A 211 26.19 -0.48 -12.37
CA GLU A 211 26.61 0.92 -12.50
C GLU A 211 27.95 0.99 -13.22
N ASN A 212 28.04 1.85 -14.24
CA ASN A 212 29.27 2.16 -14.94
C ASN A 212 29.37 3.67 -15.15
N GLU A 213 30.46 4.27 -14.66
CA GLU A 213 30.72 5.72 -14.80
C GLU A 213 29.54 6.61 -14.34
N GLY A 214 28.85 6.22 -13.26
CA GLY A 214 27.69 6.94 -12.71
C GLY A 214 26.38 6.75 -13.48
N SER A 215 26.40 5.99 -14.57
CA SER A 215 25.22 5.58 -15.32
C SER A 215 24.76 4.19 -14.88
N ILE A 216 23.45 4.02 -14.72
CA ILE A 216 22.85 2.79 -14.22
C ILE A 216 22.25 2.03 -15.40
N TYR A 217 22.68 0.79 -15.57
CA TYR A 217 22.25 -0.09 -16.67
C TYR A 217 21.49 -1.29 -16.11
N PRO A 218 20.46 -1.79 -16.80
CA PRO A 218 19.93 -3.10 -16.48
C PRO A 218 20.95 -4.19 -16.82
N THR A 219 21.07 -5.19 -15.96
CA THR A 219 21.75 -6.45 -16.31
C THR A 219 20.91 -7.21 -17.34
N ALA A 220 21.39 -8.36 -17.84
CA ALA A 220 20.59 -9.21 -18.72
C ALA A 220 19.28 -9.70 -18.04
N ALA A 221 19.32 -9.99 -16.74
CA ALA A 221 18.13 -10.38 -15.97
C ALA A 221 17.23 -9.17 -15.71
N GLY A 222 17.80 -8.06 -15.28
CA GLY A 222 17.09 -6.81 -15.04
C GLY A 222 16.39 -6.28 -16.29
N PHE A 223 17.00 -6.40 -17.47
CA PHE A 223 16.42 -5.94 -18.72
C PHE A 223 15.08 -6.62 -19.01
N LYS A 224 14.96 -7.93 -18.77
CA LYS A 224 13.70 -8.67 -18.98
C LYS A 224 12.57 -8.13 -18.10
N ILE A 225 12.86 -7.96 -16.81
CA ILE A 225 11.90 -7.44 -15.84
C ILE A 225 11.52 -6.00 -16.18
N MET A 226 12.52 -5.14 -16.46
CA MET A 226 12.27 -3.75 -16.80
C MET A 226 11.46 -3.61 -18.08
N ASP A 227 11.76 -4.39 -19.12
CA ASP A 227 11.02 -4.31 -20.39
C ASP A 227 9.54 -4.70 -20.20
N GLU A 228 9.27 -5.73 -19.41
CA GLU A 228 7.90 -6.12 -19.03
C GLU A 228 7.21 -5.03 -18.21
N LEU A 229 7.86 -4.51 -17.16
CA LEU A 229 7.34 -3.40 -16.35
C LEU A 229 7.11 -2.14 -17.19
N THR A 230 7.81 -1.96 -18.31
CA THR A 230 7.61 -0.82 -19.23
C THR A 230 6.36 -1.03 -20.10
N CYS A 231 6.06 -2.28 -20.47
CA CYS A 231 4.98 -2.69 -21.38
C CYS A 231 3.64 -2.95 -20.67
N ARG A 232 3.17 -1.97 -19.90
CA ARG A 232 1.94 -2.04 -19.09
C ARG A 232 0.66 -2.03 -19.95
N ARG A 233 -0.32 -2.83 -19.54
CA ARG A 233 -1.69 -2.90 -20.08
C ARG A 233 -2.69 -2.26 -19.14
N GLY A 234 -2.56 -2.54 -17.84
CA GLY A 234 -3.34 -1.89 -16.80
C GLY A 234 -2.85 -2.21 -15.41
N ILE A 235 -3.49 -1.59 -14.42
CA ILE A 235 -3.17 -1.71 -13.01
C ILE A 235 -4.46 -1.83 -12.21
N VAL A 236 -4.42 -2.69 -11.21
CA VAL A 236 -5.41 -2.78 -10.16
C VAL A 236 -4.66 -2.80 -8.84
N GLY A 237 -4.98 -1.87 -7.95
CA GLY A 237 -4.36 -1.80 -6.64
C GLY A 237 -5.40 -1.78 -5.54
N PHE A 238 -5.08 -2.41 -4.42
CA PHE A 238 -5.86 -2.38 -3.20
C PHE A 238 -5.00 -1.91 -2.04
N HIS A 239 -5.42 -0.83 -1.37
CA HIS A 239 -4.92 -0.44 -0.06
C HIS A 239 -6.01 -0.74 0.97
N SER A 240 -5.87 -1.85 1.68
CA SER A 240 -6.94 -2.43 2.50
C SER A 240 -6.64 -2.32 3.99
N TYR A 241 -7.68 -2.04 4.75
CA TYR A 241 -7.70 -2.04 6.21
C TYR A 241 -8.80 -2.98 6.70
N TYR A 242 -8.43 -3.94 7.55
CA TYR A 242 -9.34 -4.96 8.06
C TYR A 242 -8.80 -5.55 9.37
N PHE A 243 -9.54 -6.47 9.99
CA PHE A 243 -9.08 -7.21 11.15
C PHE A 243 -8.79 -8.68 10.81
N GLU A 244 -7.72 -9.22 11.40
CA GLU A 244 -7.37 -10.64 11.33
C GLU A 244 -6.71 -11.05 12.67
N GLY A 245 -7.13 -12.18 13.24
CA GLY A 245 -6.73 -12.60 14.58
C GLY A 245 -7.02 -11.55 15.66
N GLY A 246 -8.11 -10.78 15.51
CA GLY A 246 -8.48 -9.68 16.39
C GLY A 246 -7.53 -8.47 16.35
N ARG A 247 -6.65 -8.36 15.37
CA ARG A 247 -5.71 -7.24 15.20
C ARG A 247 -5.97 -6.49 13.90
N PRO A 248 -5.76 -5.16 13.86
CA PRO A 248 -5.85 -4.42 12.62
C PRO A 248 -4.69 -4.81 11.70
N VAL A 249 -5.03 -5.05 10.44
CA VAL A 249 -4.09 -5.34 9.34
C VAL A 249 -4.28 -4.26 8.28
N GLN A 250 -3.15 -3.73 7.82
CA GLN A 250 -3.05 -2.87 6.66
C GLN A 250 -2.26 -3.63 5.59
N SER A 251 -2.79 -3.70 4.38
CA SER A 251 -2.13 -4.36 3.25
C SER A 251 -2.24 -3.51 1.99
N THR A 252 -1.15 -3.43 1.23
CA THR A 252 -1.12 -2.77 -0.07
C THR A 252 -0.65 -3.76 -1.12
N GLN A 253 -1.54 -4.11 -2.04
CA GLN A 253 -1.24 -5.05 -3.12
C GLN A 253 -1.60 -4.41 -4.45
N VAL A 254 -0.73 -4.57 -5.44
CA VAL A 254 -0.91 -4.01 -6.78
C VAL A 254 -0.67 -5.09 -7.80
N LEU A 255 -1.68 -5.36 -8.62
CA LEU A 255 -1.61 -6.19 -9.81
C LEU A 255 -1.33 -5.29 -11.01
N LEU A 256 -0.22 -5.55 -11.68
CA LEU A 256 0.19 -4.85 -12.89
C LEU A 256 0.15 -5.83 -14.06
N GLY A 257 -0.78 -5.60 -14.98
CA GLY A 257 -0.85 -6.31 -16.25
C GLY A 257 0.25 -5.83 -17.19
N ALA A 258 1.15 -6.72 -17.60
CA ALA A 258 2.10 -6.51 -18.69
C ALA A 258 1.63 -7.25 -19.96
N LEU A 259 2.49 -7.34 -20.99
CA LEU A 259 2.11 -7.96 -22.26
C LEU A 259 1.71 -9.44 -22.11
N ASP A 260 2.52 -10.19 -21.38
CA ASP A 260 2.43 -11.64 -21.22
C ASP A 260 2.48 -12.10 -19.74
N THR A 261 2.56 -11.15 -18.81
CA THR A 261 2.81 -11.39 -17.38
C THR A 261 1.88 -10.54 -16.53
N ILE A 262 1.33 -11.10 -15.45
CA ILE A 262 0.71 -10.31 -14.39
C ILE A 262 1.69 -10.24 -13.23
N TRP A 263 2.04 -9.03 -12.82
CA TRP A 263 2.93 -8.81 -11.70
C TRP A 263 2.12 -8.45 -10.45
N LEU A 264 2.28 -9.22 -9.38
CA LEU A 264 1.88 -8.82 -8.04
C LEU A 264 3.01 -8.03 -7.39
N ILE A 265 2.66 -6.87 -6.88
CA ILE A 265 3.52 -6.00 -6.10
C ILE A 265 2.88 -5.89 -4.72
N GLU A 266 3.48 -6.55 -3.74
CA GLU A 266 3.12 -6.35 -2.34
C GLU A 266 3.99 -5.24 -1.78
N CYS A 267 3.38 -4.11 -1.40
CA CYS A 267 4.11 -2.98 -0.86
C CYS A 267 4.16 -3.07 0.67
N GLY A 268 5.37 -3.11 1.22
CA GLY A 268 5.64 -3.03 2.65
C GLY A 268 7.14 -2.85 2.87
N GLU A 269 7.60 -2.75 4.12
CA GLU A 269 9.05 -2.63 4.38
C GLU A 269 9.85 -3.82 3.80
N ASN A 270 9.21 -5.00 3.72
CA ASN A 270 9.66 -6.14 2.94
C ASN A 270 8.71 -6.33 1.76
N SER A 271 8.91 -5.55 0.70
CA SER A 271 8.12 -5.66 -0.53
C SER A 271 8.47 -6.92 -1.32
N VAL A 272 7.53 -7.37 -2.14
CA VAL A 272 7.74 -8.48 -3.07
C VAL A 272 7.18 -8.12 -4.44
N LEU A 273 7.99 -8.34 -5.48
CA LEU A 273 7.52 -8.38 -6.87
C LEU A 273 7.45 -9.85 -7.31
N TYR A 274 6.27 -10.32 -7.69
CA TYR A 274 6.01 -11.72 -8.01
C TYR A 274 5.22 -11.88 -9.31
N SER A 275 5.60 -12.82 -10.18
CA SER A 275 4.82 -13.13 -11.37
C SER A 275 3.68 -14.11 -11.06
N LEU A 276 2.48 -13.78 -11.53
CA LEU A 276 1.26 -14.56 -11.32
C LEU A 276 0.71 -15.13 -12.62
N SER A 277 0.01 -16.27 -12.51
CA SER A 277 -0.95 -16.65 -13.54
C SER A 277 -2.22 -15.82 -13.44
N ALA A 278 -3.02 -15.82 -14.51
CA ALA A 278 -4.34 -15.19 -14.51
C ALA A 278 -5.26 -15.76 -13.41
N GLU A 279 -5.25 -17.08 -13.18
CA GLU A 279 -6.06 -17.70 -12.13
C GLU A 279 -5.60 -17.29 -10.74
N ALA A 280 -4.29 -17.15 -10.53
CA ALA A 280 -3.75 -16.69 -9.26
C ALA A 280 -4.06 -15.20 -9.03
N ALA A 281 -3.94 -14.34 -10.04
CA ALA A 281 -4.34 -12.94 -9.97
C ALA A 281 -5.83 -12.79 -9.64
N GLN A 282 -6.69 -13.60 -10.26
CA GLN A 282 -8.12 -13.63 -9.96
C GLN A 282 -8.38 -13.95 -8.48
N LYS A 283 -7.70 -14.96 -7.92
CA LYS A 283 -7.81 -15.29 -6.50
C LYS A 283 -7.33 -14.16 -5.59
N MET A 284 -6.28 -13.43 -5.97
CA MET A 284 -5.83 -12.25 -5.23
C MET A 284 -6.91 -11.17 -5.18
N ILE A 285 -7.58 -10.91 -6.31
CA ILE A 285 -8.71 -9.96 -6.36
C ILE A 285 -9.87 -10.45 -5.49
N GLU A 286 -10.23 -11.73 -5.57
CA GLU A 286 -11.30 -12.32 -4.73
C GLU A 286 -10.99 -12.16 -3.25
N GLN A 287 -9.74 -12.42 -2.83
CA GLN A 287 -9.29 -12.22 -1.45
C GLN A 287 -9.33 -10.75 -1.04
N ALA A 288 -8.92 -9.83 -1.92
CA ALA A 288 -8.98 -8.40 -1.66
C ALA A 288 -10.43 -7.92 -1.43
N LEU A 289 -11.39 -8.47 -2.16
CA LEU A 289 -12.83 -8.15 -2.08
C LEU A 289 -13.59 -8.90 -0.97
N THR A 290 -12.95 -9.81 -0.25
CA THR A 290 -13.55 -10.53 0.90
C THR A 290 -13.43 -9.69 2.17
N PRO A 291 -14.43 -9.63 3.07
CA PRO A 291 -14.30 -8.90 4.34
C PRO A 291 -13.22 -9.51 5.26
N GLY A 292 -12.73 -8.74 6.23
CA GLY A 292 -11.94 -9.27 7.34
C GLY A 292 -12.81 -9.85 8.45
N GLU A 293 -12.18 -10.17 9.58
CA GLU A 293 -12.87 -10.55 10.81
C GLU A 293 -13.69 -9.39 11.40
N VAL A 294 -14.62 -9.75 12.28
CA VAL A 294 -15.44 -8.79 13.02
C VAL A 294 -14.56 -7.84 13.83
N VAL A 295 -14.81 -6.54 13.69
CA VAL A 295 -14.10 -5.49 14.42
C VAL A 295 -14.39 -5.62 15.93
N PRO A 296 -13.38 -5.81 16.80
CA PRO A 296 -13.59 -5.94 18.24
C PRO A 296 -14.15 -4.67 18.88
N LYS A 297 -15.18 -4.82 19.73
CA LYS A 297 -15.74 -3.71 20.51
C LYS A 297 -14.73 -3.20 21.54
N GLY A 298 -14.53 -1.88 21.60
CA GLY A 298 -13.64 -1.24 22.59
C GLY A 298 -12.16 -1.16 22.19
N TYR A 299 -11.80 -1.51 20.96
CA TYR A 299 -10.45 -1.28 20.45
C TYR A 299 -10.26 0.23 20.18
N GLY A 300 -9.44 0.92 20.96
CA GLY A 300 -9.25 2.36 20.84
C GLY A 300 -8.18 2.73 19.80
N PHE A 301 -8.56 3.47 18.75
CA PHE A 301 -7.60 4.23 17.95
C PHE A 301 -7.16 5.44 18.77
N LYS A 302 -5.91 5.48 19.26
CA LYS A 302 -5.27 6.77 19.56
C LYS A 302 -4.80 7.33 18.23
N SER A 303 -5.60 8.22 17.62
CA SER A 303 -5.16 8.97 16.43
C SER A 303 -3.85 9.72 16.73
N PRO A 304 -2.85 9.71 15.84
CA PRO A 304 -1.73 10.63 15.92
C PRO A 304 -2.24 12.02 15.58
N THR A 305 -2.33 12.91 16.57
CA THR A 305 -2.60 14.33 16.35
C THR A 305 -1.42 14.98 15.63
N PRO A 306 -1.62 15.85 14.63
CA PRO A 306 -0.54 16.66 14.07
C PRO A 306 -0.05 17.65 15.13
N SER A 307 1.20 17.52 15.55
CA SER A 307 1.85 18.47 16.46
C SER A 307 2.27 19.73 15.67
N ALA A 308 1.45 20.78 15.72
CA ALA A 308 1.89 22.14 15.46
C ALA A 308 2.61 22.68 16.71
N GLY A 309 3.80 23.24 16.52
CA GLY A 309 4.80 23.40 17.57
C GLY A 309 4.69 24.59 18.53
N THR A 310 5.55 24.47 19.53
CA THR A 310 6.25 25.50 20.34
C THR A 310 5.51 26.24 21.45
N LYS A 311 5.82 25.89 22.71
CA LYS A 311 6.76 26.63 23.58
C LYS A 311 7.18 25.80 24.83
N GLU A 312 8.48 25.84 25.12
CA GLU A 312 9.22 25.35 26.32
C GLU A 312 8.86 26.09 27.64
N PRO A 313 9.42 25.72 28.82
CA PRO A 313 9.53 24.37 29.39
C PRO A 313 9.07 24.35 30.86
N ALA A 314 8.61 23.21 31.36
CA ALA A 314 8.53 22.97 32.81
C ALA A 314 8.94 21.53 33.12
N THR A 315 9.77 21.43 34.14
CA THR A 315 10.67 20.35 34.55
C THR A 315 9.97 19.17 35.24
N ALA A 316 10.67 18.01 35.20
CA ALA A 316 10.51 16.77 35.99
C ALA A 316 9.33 15.85 35.59
N GLU A 317 9.45 14.53 35.39
CA GLU A 317 10.46 13.53 35.76
C GLU A 317 10.20 12.22 34.97
N GLY A 318 11.26 11.45 34.63
CA GLY A 318 11.19 10.00 34.32
C GLY A 318 10.88 9.55 32.89
N THR A 319 11.80 9.71 31.92
CA THR A 319 11.70 9.03 30.61
C THR A 319 12.24 7.61 30.70
N ASP A 320 11.34 6.65 30.86
CA ASP A 320 11.65 5.24 31.03
C ASP A 320 11.83 4.56 29.64
N THR A 321 13.01 4.76 29.02
CA THR A 321 13.37 4.14 27.74
C THR A 321 13.49 2.62 27.89
N TRP A 322 12.99 1.88 26.90
CA TRP A 322 13.04 0.42 26.90
C TRP A 322 13.47 -0.12 25.53
N LEU A 323 14.21 -1.22 25.57
CA LEU A 323 14.67 -1.91 24.37
C LEU A 323 13.64 -2.95 23.96
N CYS A 324 13.11 -2.84 22.75
CA CYS A 324 12.22 -3.86 22.20
C CYS A 324 13.02 -5.09 21.78
N GLY A 325 12.40 -6.28 21.83
CA GLY A 325 13.00 -7.54 21.35
C GLY A 325 13.39 -7.53 19.86
N CYS A 326 13.00 -6.51 19.08
CA CYS A 326 13.52 -6.27 17.73
C CYS A 326 14.83 -5.47 17.69
N GLY A 327 15.37 -5.06 18.85
CA GLY A 327 16.63 -4.32 18.99
C GLY A 327 16.50 -2.79 18.93
N LYS A 328 15.29 -2.23 18.84
CA LYS A 328 15.07 -0.77 18.82
C LYS A 328 14.83 -0.22 20.23
N GLU A 329 15.48 0.88 20.56
CA GLU A 329 15.21 1.64 21.79
C GLU A 329 14.00 2.56 21.59
N ASN A 330 13.09 2.56 22.55
CA ASN A 330 11.83 3.29 22.49
C ASN A 330 11.59 4.03 23.79
N ASN A 331 10.96 5.19 23.71
CA ASN A 331 10.52 6.01 24.84
C ASN A 331 8.99 6.07 24.95
N SER A 332 8.27 5.25 24.19
CA SER A 332 6.81 5.15 24.16
C SER A 332 6.35 3.75 24.53
N GLU A 333 5.06 3.56 24.82
CA GLU A 333 4.49 2.24 25.18
C GLU A 333 4.59 1.18 24.07
N PHE A 334 4.99 1.56 22.85
CA PHE A 334 5.10 0.65 21.70
C PHE A 334 6.42 0.83 20.98
N CYS A 335 6.94 -0.26 20.41
CA CYS A 335 8.12 -0.19 19.58
C CYS A 335 7.82 0.54 18.27
N VAL A 336 8.50 1.66 18.03
CA VAL A 336 8.32 2.47 16.82
C VAL A 336 8.69 1.74 15.53
N SER A 337 9.43 0.63 15.64
CA SER A 337 9.86 -0.17 14.49
C SER A 337 9.01 -1.41 14.24
N CYS A 338 8.36 -1.99 15.26
CA CYS A 338 7.65 -3.26 15.09
C CYS A 338 6.27 -3.31 15.75
N GLY A 339 5.80 -2.20 16.32
CA GLY A 339 4.47 -2.05 16.91
C GLY A 339 4.20 -2.84 18.19
N LYS A 340 5.18 -3.60 18.71
CA LYS A 340 4.99 -4.41 19.94
C LYS A 340 4.99 -3.53 21.18
N ALA A 341 4.06 -3.80 22.10
CA ALA A 341 3.97 -3.08 23.37
C ALA A 341 5.13 -3.39 24.32
N LYS A 342 5.46 -2.44 25.20
CA LYS A 342 6.42 -2.58 26.29
C LYS A 342 5.99 -3.76 27.17
N GLY A 343 6.86 -4.77 27.30
CA GLY A 343 6.60 -5.95 28.15
C GLY A 343 5.80 -7.10 27.51
N ALA A 344 5.56 -7.09 26.19
CA ALA A 344 4.95 -8.24 25.52
C ALA A 344 5.80 -9.51 25.75
N PRO A 345 5.23 -10.61 26.29
CA PRO A 345 6.00 -11.80 26.61
C PRO A 345 6.60 -12.42 25.35
N VAL A 346 7.92 -12.67 25.39
CA VAL A 346 8.63 -13.42 24.35
C VAL A 346 8.13 -14.86 24.39
N PRO A 347 7.57 -15.41 23.30
CA PRO A 347 7.13 -16.81 23.29
C PRO A 347 8.30 -17.75 23.61
N PRO A 348 8.14 -18.70 24.56
CA PRO A 348 9.16 -19.69 24.83
C PRO A 348 9.42 -20.53 23.56
N GLY A 349 10.65 -20.49 23.04
CA GLY A 349 11.06 -21.24 21.85
C GLY A 349 11.29 -20.42 20.58
N SER A 350 11.16 -19.08 20.63
CA SER A 350 11.56 -18.24 19.49
C SER A 350 13.06 -18.34 19.24
N LYS A 351 13.46 -18.81 18.06
CA LYS A 351 14.86 -18.87 17.63
C LYS A 351 15.37 -17.43 17.51
N LEU A 352 16.28 -17.00 18.40
CA LEU A 352 16.93 -15.69 18.30
C LEU A 352 17.97 -15.69 17.17
N PHE A 353 18.20 -14.53 16.56
CA PHE A 353 19.21 -14.34 15.52
C PHE A 353 20.07 -13.13 15.85
N CYS A 354 21.35 -13.18 15.48
CA CYS A 354 22.31 -12.10 15.72
C CYS A 354 21.96 -10.89 14.87
N ILE A 355 21.70 -9.75 15.52
CA ILE A 355 21.37 -8.49 14.86
C ILE A 355 22.48 -7.95 13.94
N HIS A 356 23.72 -8.42 14.09
CA HIS A 356 24.86 -7.94 13.31
C HIS A 356 25.21 -8.81 12.10
N CYS A 357 24.83 -10.09 12.09
CA CYS A 357 25.23 -11.00 11.00
C CYS A 357 24.19 -12.09 10.67
N GLY A 358 23.01 -12.05 11.28
CA GLY A 358 21.88 -12.93 10.99
C GLY A 358 22.04 -14.40 11.44
N SER A 359 23.10 -14.76 12.17
CA SER A 359 23.30 -16.15 12.60
C SER A 359 22.40 -16.50 13.79
N LYS A 360 21.86 -17.72 13.80
CA LYS A 360 21.02 -18.23 14.90
C LYS A 360 21.77 -18.20 16.24
N LEU A 361 21.12 -17.63 17.25
CA LEU A 361 21.59 -17.53 18.63
C LEU A 361 20.89 -18.58 19.51
N LYS A 362 21.57 -18.99 20.58
CA LYS A 362 20.95 -19.73 21.69
C LYS A 362 20.11 -18.75 22.52
N GLN A 363 19.09 -19.24 23.22
CA GLN A 363 18.14 -18.40 23.96
C GLN A 363 18.80 -17.47 25.00
N ASP A 364 20.02 -17.81 25.45
CA ASP A 364 20.72 -17.08 26.52
C ASP A 364 22.11 -16.56 26.08
N ALA A 365 22.35 -16.45 24.77
CA ALA A 365 23.65 -16.01 24.25
C ALA A 365 23.89 -14.52 24.55
N LYS A 366 24.96 -14.18 25.27
CA LYS A 366 25.42 -12.78 25.49
C LYS A 366 26.32 -12.26 24.36
N PHE A 367 26.90 -13.16 23.57
CA PHE A 367 27.79 -12.85 22.45
C PHE A 367 27.50 -13.79 21.27
N CYS A 368 27.58 -13.26 20.06
CA CYS A 368 27.43 -14.04 18.84
C CYS A 368 28.68 -14.89 18.61
N MET A 369 28.52 -16.21 18.56
CA MET A 369 29.64 -17.13 18.31
C MET A 369 30.20 -17.04 16.88
N LYS A 370 29.48 -16.40 15.93
CA LYS A 370 29.93 -16.24 14.54
C LYS A 370 30.69 -14.93 14.32
N CYS A 371 30.20 -13.80 14.83
CA CYS A 371 30.81 -12.48 14.58
C CYS A 371 31.50 -11.88 15.82
N GLY A 372 31.46 -12.55 16.97
CA GLY A 372 32.12 -12.13 18.21
C GLY A 372 31.51 -10.91 18.92
N LYS A 373 30.54 -10.24 18.29
CA LYS A 373 29.87 -9.06 18.85
C LYS A 373 28.85 -9.44 19.91
N ARG A 374 28.67 -8.57 20.90
CA ARG A 374 27.63 -8.70 21.94
C ARG A 374 26.24 -8.69 21.29
N VAL A 375 25.33 -9.52 21.77
CA VAL A 375 23.96 -9.69 21.24
C VAL A 375 22.92 -9.55 22.32
#